data_AF-A0A7Y3MG85-F1
#
_entry.id   AF-A0A7Y3MG85-F1
#
_cell.length_a   1.000
_cell.length_b   1.000
_cell.length_c   1.000
_cell.angle_alpha   90.00
_cell.angle_beta   90.00
_cell.angle_gamma   90.00
#
_symmetry.space_group_name_H-M   'P 1'
#
loop_
_entity.id
_entity.type
_entity.pdbx_description
1 polymer ?
#
loop_
_entity_poly.entity_id
_entity_poly.type
_entity_poly.pdbx_seq_one_letter_code
_entity_poly.pdbx_strand_id
1 'polypeptide(L)'
;MTTEATAQTIDIGAGADSLARLHFRVASVFLALGALAGLILAIELSAPSFLNSGPLSYGRLFPVFTGALLFGWVTVGLIGAIYYLLPRLTGADLQDEALARLSLILVAGGSLVGIIAVAAGRNQGVPLFEFPFYADIAVIVGLAGVTRVVSRTALAHREPHVYISVWFFVAA
;
A
#
# COMPACT_ATOMS: atom_id res chain seq x y z
N MET A 1 -6.18 -43.97 28.99
CA MET A 1 -5.01 -43.47 28.25
C MET A 1 -5.53 -42.80 26.99
N THR A 2 -5.99 -41.56 27.13
CA THR A 2 -6.60 -40.77 26.05
C THR A 2 -5.48 -40.11 25.27
N THR A 3 -5.32 -40.51 24.02
CA THR A 3 -4.41 -39.91 23.06
C THR A 3 -4.85 -38.47 22.82
N GLU A 4 -4.25 -37.51 23.51
CA GLU A 4 -4.29 -36.11 23.09
C GLU A 4 -3.56 -36.03 21.75
N ALA A 5 -4.34 -36.09 20.67
CA ALA A 5 -3.86 -35.76 19.35
C ALA A 5 -3.35 -34.32 19.42
N THR A 6 -2.04 -34.16 19.44
CA THR A 6 -1.35 -32.88 19.29
C THR A 6 -1.87 -32.26 18.00
N ALA A 7 -2.82 -31.33 18.11
CA ALA A 7 -3.23 -30.50 17.00
C ALA A 7 -1.99 -29.70 16.60
N GLN A 8 -1.25 -30.18 15.60
CA GLN A 8 -0.26 -29.38 14.91
C GLN A 8 -1.01 -28.13 14.44
N THR A 9 -0.80 -27.02 15.14
CA THR A 9 -1.25 -25.72 14.69
C THR A 9 -0.43 -25.46 13.44
N ILE A 10 -0.97 -25.80 12.28
CA ILE A 10 -0.35 -25.42 11.02
C ILE A 10 -0.29 -23.90 11.07
N ASP A 11 0.92 -23.35 11.14
CA ASP A 11 1.17 -21.91 11.20
C ASP A 11 0.96 -21.32 9.79
N ILE A 12 -0.28 -21.42 9.31
CA ILE A 12 -0.69 -20.95 7.99
C ILE A 12 -0.49 -19.44 7.97
N GLY A 13 0.37 -18.98 7.07
CA GLY A 13 0.61 -17.55 6.89
C GLY A 13 1.74 -16.94 7.71
N ALA A 14 2.65 -17.69 8.34
CA ALA A 14 3.81 -17.12 9.03
C ALA A 14 4.64 -16.16 8.15
N GLY A 15 4.86 -16.52 6.88
CA GLY A 15 5.51 -15.68 5.87
C GLY A 15 4.69 -14.45 5.48
N ALA A 16 3.37 -14.64 5.34
CA ALA A 16 2.42 -13.57 5.05
C ALA A 16 2.33 -12.54 6.19
N ASP A 17 2.42 -12.99 7.45
CA ASP A 17 2.43 -12.13 8.62
C ASP A 17 3.69 -11.25 8.68
N SER A 18 4.84 -11.80 8.30
CA SER A 18 6.06 -11.01 8.17
C SER A 18 5.93 -9.95 7.07
N LEU A 19 5.32 -10.29 5.94
CA LEU A 19 5.08 -9.36 4.85
C LEU A 19 4.08 -8.28 5.21
N ALA A 20 2.97 -8.64 5.86
CA ALA A 20 1.98 -7.69 6.34
C ALA A 20 2.60 -6.69 7.33
N ARG A 21 3.40 -7.17 8.30
CA ARG A 21 4.13 -6.29 9.23
C ARG A 21 5.05 -5.30 8.49
N LEU A 22 5.73 -5.75 7.43
CA LEU A 22 6.57 -4.87 6.62
C LEU A 22 5.74 -3.80 5.91
N HIS A 23 4.61 -4.16 5.31
CA HIS A 23 3.68 -3.22 4.68
C HIS A 23 3.18 -2.19 5.68
N PHE A 24 2.76 -2.61 6.88
CA PHE A 24 2.31 -1.68 7.91
C PHE A 24 3.42 -0.72 8.37
N ARG A 25 4.67 -1.18 8.53
CA ARG A 25 5.80 -0.31 8.86
C ARG A 25 6.02 0.76 7.79
N VAL A 26 6.02 0.37 6.52
CA VAL A 26 6.18 1.30 5.40
C VAL A 26 4.99 2.28 5.32
N ALA A 27 3.77 1.76 5.46
CA ALA A 27 2.55 2.58 5.48
C ALA A 27 2.56 3.60 6.62
N SER A 28 3.02 3.23 7.83
CA SER A 28 3.16 4.18 8.94
C SER A 28 4.14 5.31 8.66
N VAL A 29 5.22 5.04 7.92
CA VAL A 29 6.15 6.09 7.49
C VAL A 29 5.47 7.05 6.52
N PHE A 30 4.75 6.54 5.51
CA PHE A 30 3.98 7.40 4.60
C PHE A 30 2.86 8.17 5.31
N LEU A 31 2.20 7.57 6.30
CA LEU A 31 1.21 8.25 7.13
C LEU A 31 1.85 9.42 7.87
N ALA A 32 3.00 9.22 8.50
CA ALA A 32 3.71 10.29 9.20
C ALA A 32 4.12 11.40 8.23
N LEU A 33 4.68 11.06 7.07
CA LEU A 33 5.07 12.04 6.05
C LEU A 33 3.86 12.80 5.49
N GLY A 34 2.76 12.10 5.19
CA GLY A 34 1.50 12.68 4.74
C GLY A 34 0.88 13.58 5.79
N ALA A 35 0.80 13.13 7.05
CA ALA A 35 0.26 13.93 8.14
C ALA A 35 1.07 15.21 8.38
N LEU A 36 2.41 15.14 8.29
CA LEU A 36 3.28 16.32 8.38
C LEU A 36 3.06 17.27 7.20
N ALA A 37 2.99 16.75 5.97
CA ALA A 37 2.70 17.57 4.79
C ALA A 37 1.32 18.25 4.89
N GLY A 38 0.32 17.53 5.40
CA GLY A 38 -1.03 18.06 5.65
C GLY A 38 -1.06 19.13 6.73
N LEU A 39 -0.26 18.96 7.80
CA LEU A 39 -0.12 19.98 8.83
C LEU A 39 0.51 21.27 8.26
N ILE A 40 1.58 21.16 7.49
CA ILE A 40 2.23 22.31 6.83
C ILE A 40 1.24 22.99 5.88
N LEU A 41 0.50 22.20 5.10
CA LEU A 41 -0.53 22.69 4.20
C LEU A 41 -1.64 23.47 4.94
N ALA A 42 -2.07 22.97 6.10
CA ALA A 42 -3.08 23.63 6.93
C ALA A 42 -2.56 24.97 7.50
N ILE A 43 -1.28 25.04 7.90
CA ILE A 43 -0.66 26.28 8.35
C ILE A 43 -0.60 27.30 7.21
N GLU A 44 -0.20 26.88 6.01
CA GLU A 44 -0.11 27.75 4.83
C GLU A 44 -1.50 28.31 4.43
N LEU A 45 -2.57 27.52 4.58
CA LEU A 45 -3.95 28.00 4.37
C LEU A 45 -4.37 29.07 5.39
N SER A 46 -3.92 28.94 6.65
CA SER A 46 -4.24 29.90 7.71
C SER A 46 -3.35 31.15 7.67
N ALA A 47 -2.09 31.01 7.25
CA ALA A 47 -1.09 32.08 7.20
C ALA A 47 -0.30 31.98 5.88
N PRO A 48 -0.81 32.56 4.78
CA PRO A 48 -0.21 32.41 3.45
C PRO A 48 1.20 32.99 3.27
N SER A 49 1.71 33.72 4.26
CA SER A 49 3.07 34.26 4.28
C SER A 49 4.10 33.34 4.92
N PHE A 50 3.69 32.16 5.41
CA PHE A 50 4.55 31.24 6.16
C PHE A 50 5.68 30.66 5.31
N LEU A 51 5.39 30.16 4.10
CA LEU A 51 6.40 29.52 3.22
C LEU A 51 6.96 30.43 2.12
N ASN A 52 6.45 31.66 1.95
CA ASN A 52 6.93 32.69 1.03
C ASN A 52 7.45 32.14 -0.33
N SER A 53 6.53 31.82 -1.24
CA SER A 53 6.75 31.51 -2.68
C SER A 53 7.92 30.58 -3.08
N GLY A 54 8.34 29.67 -2.20
CA GLY A 54 9.36 28.65 -2.47
C GLY A 54 8.83 27.35 -3.11
N PRO A 55 9.68 26.30 -3.24
CA PRO A 55 9.29 24.98 -3.74
C PRO A 55 8.22 24.27 -2.89
N LEU A 56 7.95 24.77 -1.68
CA LEU A 56 6.92 24.31 -0.76
C LEU A 56 5.62 25.14 -0.84
N SER A 57 5.32 25.76 -1.99
CA SER A 57 4.06 26.49 -2.14
C SER A 57 2.85 25.57 -2.00
N TYR A 58 1.71 26.14 -1.58
CA TYR A 58 0.44 25.41 -1.41
C TYR A 58 0.10 24.50 -2.60
N GLY A 59 0.26 25.00 -3.83
CA GLY A 59 -0.05 24.27 -5.05
C GLY A 59 0.83 23.05 -5.33
N ARG A 60 2.00 22.93 -4.68
CA ARG A 60 2.88 21.75 -4.75
C ARG A 60 2.72 20.85 -3.53
N LEU A 61 2.46 21.43 -2.37
CA LEU A 61 2.26 20.69 -1.13
C LEU A 61 0.97 19.88 -1.12
N PHE A 62 -0.12 20.40 -1.69
CA PHE A 62 -1.38 19.66 -1.76
C PHE A 62 -1.22 18.34 -2.53
N PRO A 63 -0.63 18.33 -3.73
CA PRO A 63 -0.29 17.09 -4.44
C PRO A 63 0.62 16.12 -3.68
N VAL A 64 1.62 16.64 -2.96
CA VAL A 64 2.51 15.84 -2.12
C VAL A 64 1.73 15.16 -0.99
N PHE A 65 0.83 15.90 -0.34
CA PHE A 65 -0.03 15.42 0.73
C PHE A 65 -0.98 14.30 0.23
N THR A 66 -1.73 14.57 -0.83
CA THR A 66 -2.69 13.61 -1.39
C THR A 66 -1.99 12.36 -1.91
N GLY A 67 -0.88 12.51 -2.64
CA GLY A 67 -0.09 11.39 -3.16
C GLY A 67 0.51 10.53 -2.05
N ALA A 68 1.03 11.14 -0.98
CA ALA A 68 1.58 10.42 0.17
C ALA A 68 0.51 9.63 0.93
N LEU A 69 -0.67 10.20 1.14
CA LEU A 69 -1.75 9.49 1.82
C LEU A 69 -2.38 8.41 0.95
N LEU A 70 -2.71 8.71 -0.32
CA LEU A 70 -3.43 7.78 -1.18
C LEU A 70 -2.53 6.61 -1.59
N PHE A 71 -1.42 6.89 -2.29
CA PHE A 71 -0.57 5.85 -2.87
C PHE A 71 0.50 5.32 -1.89
N GLY A 72 0.91 6.15 -0.92
CA GLY A 72 1.90 5.76 0.08
C GLY A 72 1.29 5.02 1.27
N TRP A 73 0.31 5.62 1.94
CA TRP A 73 -0.28 5.06 3.16
C TRP A 73 -1.44 4.11 2.88
N VAL A 74 -2.51 4.57 2.21
CA VAL A 74 -3.74 3.79 2.01
C VAL A 74 -3.46 2.56 1.16
N THR A 75 -2.84 2.72 -0.02
CA THR A 75 -2.56 1.59 -0.90
C THR A 75 -1.66 0.54 -0.24
N VAL A 76 -0.52 0.95 0.34
CA VAL A 76 0.42 0.01 0.98
C VAL A 76 -0.21 -0.65 2.22
N GLY A 77 -0.97 0.12 3.01
CA GLY A 77 -1.69 -0.40 4.18
C GLY A 77 -2.78 -1.40 3.80
N LEU A 78 -3.53 -1.13 2.74
CA LEU A 78 -4.58 -2.02 2.24
C LEU A 78 -3.99 -3.34 1.74
N ILE A 79 -2.91 -3.29 0.95
CA ILE A 79 -2.19 -4.49 0.49
C ILE A 79 -1.69 -5.30 1.69
N GLY A 80 -1.12 -4.64 2.70
CA GLY A 80 -0.69 -5.29 3.94
C GLY A 80 -1.84 -5.99 4.69
N ALA A 81 -3.00 -5.35 4.77
CA ALA A 81 -4.19 -5.94 5.38
C ALA A 81 -4.71 -7.15 4.58
N ILE A 82 -4.69 -7.07 3.24
CA ILE A 82 -5.07 -8.18 2.36
C ILE A 82 -4.12 -9.37 2.60
N TYR A 83 -2.80 -9.15 2.60
CA TYR A 83 -1.83 -10.24 2.82
C TYR A 83 -1.95 -10.88 4.21
N TYR A 84 -2.38 -10.13 5.22
CA TYR A 84 -2.69 -10.69 6.54
C TYR A 84 -3.99 -11.51 6.53
N LEU A 85 -5.06 -11.00 5.93
CA LEU A 85 -6.37 -11.66 5.97
C LEU A 85 -6.49 -12.84 5.01
N LEU A 86 -5.85 -12.77 3.84
CA LEU A 86 -6.06 -13.71 2.75
C LEU A 86 -5.72 -15.16 3.11
N PRO A 87 -4.58 -15.49 3.74
CA PRO A 87 -4.28 -16.86 4.14
C PRO A 87 -5.26 -17.41 5.18
N ARG A 88 -5.73 -16.55 6.09
CA ARG A 88 -6.69 -16.90 7.15
C ARG A 88 -8.09 -17.17 6.62
N LEU A 89 -8.49 -16.46 5.56
CA LEU A 89 -9.81 -16.62 4.93
C LEU A 89 -9.86 -17.77 3.92
N THR A 90 -8.73 -18.09 3.29
CA THR A 90 -8.66 -19.12 2.25
C THR A 90 -8.16 -20.47 2.77
N GLY A 91 -7.57 -20.50 3.97
CA GLY A 91 -6.91 -21.69 4.53
C GLY A 91 -5.67 -22.11 3.73
N ALA A 92 -5.13 -21.22 2.89
CA ALA A 92 -4.01 -21.48 2.00
C ALA A 92 -2.86 -20.49 2.25
N ASP A 93 -1.61 -20.95 2.15
CA ASP A 93 -0.46 -20.06 2.26
C ASP A 93 -0.39 -19.08 1.08
N LEU A 94 0.16 -17.89 1.36
CA LEU A 94 0.33 -16.83 0.38
C LEU A 94 1.23 -17.32 -0.77
N GLN A 95 0.72 -17.26 -1.99
CA GLN A 95 1.45 -17.68 -3.18
C GLN A 95 2.46 -16.60 -3.60
N ASP A 96 3.61 -17.01 -4.13
CA ASP A 96 4.63 -16.13 -4.72
C ASP A 96 5.11 -14.98 -3.80
N GLU A 97 5.65 -15.29 -2.61
CA GLU A 97 6.18 -14.28 -1.68
C GLU A 97 7.21 -13.32 -2.29
N ALA A 98 8.02 -13.79 -3.23
CA ALA A 98 9.00 -12.95 -3.93
C ALA A 98 8.32 -11.84 -4.76
N LEU A 99 7.20 -12.17 -5.42
CA LEU A 99 6.41 -11.21 -6.18
C LEU A 99 5.69 -10.24 -5.24
N ALA A 100 5.21 -10.70 -4.08
CA ALA A 100 4.62 -9.86 -3.04
C ALA A 100 5.61 -8.86 -2.41
N ARG A 101 6.90 -9.23 -2.33
CA ARG A 101 7.97 -8.30 -1.90
C ARG A 101 8.30 -7.30 -3.00
N LEU A 102 8.37 -7.76 -4.25
CA LEU A 102 8.64 -6.90 -5.39
C LEU A 102 7.53 -5.86 -5.58
N SER A 103 6.26 -6.26 -5.44
CA SER A 103 5.12 -5.35 -5.54
C SER A 103 5.18 -4.26 -4.48
N LEU A 104 5.56 -4.58 -3.23
CA LEU A 104 5.79 -3.58 -2.19
C LEU A 104 6.85 -2.56 -2.60
N ILE A 105 7.99 -3.02 -3.12
CA ILE A 105 9.08 -2.12 -3.55
C ILE A 105 8.61 -1.22 -4.69
N LEU A 106 7.86 -1.78 -5.65
CA LEU A 106 7.35 -1.03 -6.80
C LEU A 106 6.29 0.00 -6.41
N VAL A 107 5.32 -0.36 -5.55
CA VAL A 107 4.28 0.57 -5.10
C VAL A 107 4.88 1.62 -4.16
N ALA A 108 5.58 1.22 -3.10
CA ALA A 108 6.15 2.17 -2.15
C ALA A 108 7.25 3.03 -2.79
N GLY A 109 8.12 2.43 -3.58
CA GLY A 109 9.19 3.13 -4.29
C GLY A 109 8.64 4.05 -5.38
N GLY A 110 7.66 3.58 -6.17
CA GLY A 110 6.96 4.38 -7.17
C GLY A 110 6.27 5.59 -6.54
N SER A 111 5.54 5.38 -5.44
CA SER A 111 4.92 6.46 -4.67
C SER A 111 5.93 7.47 -4.14
N LEU A 112 7.05 7.00 -3.57
CA LEU A 112 8.11 7.90 -3.08
C LEU A 112 8.73 8.73 -4.21
N VAL A 113 9.02 8.10 -5.35
CA VAL A 113 9.53 8.78 -6.54
C VAL A 113 8.53 9.81 -7.07
N GLY A 114 7.24 9.46 -7.10
CA GLY A 114 6.16 10.36 -7.49
C GLY A 114 6.07 11.59 -6.58
N ILE A 115 6.10 11.39 -5.26
CA ILE A 115 6.09 12.46 -4.26
C ILE A 115 7.28 13.41 -4.45
N ILE A 116 8.49 12.87 -4.61
CA ILE A 116 9.70 13.69 -4.81
C ILE A 116 9.62 14.47 -6.13
N ALA A 117 9.13 13.85 -7.20
CA ALA A 117 8.99 14.50 -8.50
C ALA A 117 7.99 15.66 -8.46
N VAL A 118 6.84 15.46 -7.80
CA VAL A 118 5.82 16.48 -7.61
C VAL A 118 6.34 17.62 -6.73
N ALA A 119 7.06 17.31 -5.65
CA ALA A 119 7.73 18.33 -4.83
C ALA A 119 8.76 19.15 -5.65
N ALA A 120 9.45 18.51 -6.60
CA ALA A 120 10.35 19.17 -7.54
C ALA A 120 9.63 19.97 -8.65
N GLY A 121 8.30 19.98 -8.67
CA GLY A 121 7.46 20.72 -9.62
C GLY A 121 7.16 19.97 -10.91
N ARG A 122 7.43 18.66 -10.99
CA ARG A 122 7.04 17.80 -12.12
C ARG A 122 5.72 17.11 -11.80
N ASN A 123 4.60 17.76 -12.14
CA ASN A 123 3.26 17.18 -12.00
C ASN A 123 2.52 17.13 -13.36
N GLN A 124 1.49 16.29 -13.45
CA GLN A 124 0.63 16.18 -14.64
C GLN A 124 -0.60 17.11 -14.62
N GLY A 125 -0.92 17.71 -13.48
CA GLY A 125 -2.04 18.66 -13.32
C GLY A 125 -3.42 18.02 -13.21
N VAL A 126 -3.50 16.69 -13.19
CA VAL A 126 -4.74 15.92 -13.01
C VAL A 126 -4.92 15.61 -11.53
N PRO A 127 -5.97 16.12 -10.85
CA PRO A 127 -6.17 15.88 -9.42
C PRO A 127 -6.15 14.40 -9.08
N LEU A 128 -5.47 14.02 -7.99
CA LEU A 128 -5.24 12.63 -7.54
C LEU A 128 -4.34 11.77 -8.43
N PHE A 129 -3.98 12.23 -9.63
CA PHE A 129 -3.07 11.56 -10.57
C PHE A 129 -1.95 12.52 -10.98
N GLU A 130 -1.35 13.18 -9.99
CA GLU A 130 -0.36 14.23 -10.20
C GLU A 130 1.05 13.68 -10.42
N PHE A 131 1.28 12.42 -10.09
CA PHE A 131 2.54 11.74 -10.29
C PHE A 131 2.91 11.71 -11.77
N PRO A 132 4.19 11.81 -12.12
CA PRO A 132 4.63 11.67 -13.50
C PRO A 132 4.57 10.21 -13.97
N PHE A 133 4.46 10.02 -15.28
CA PHE A 133 4.23 8.70 -15.90
C PHE A 133 5.18 7.60 -15.44
N TYR A 134 6.45 7.92 -15.16
CA TYR A 134 7.44 6.92 -14.71
C TYR A 134 7.16 6.40 -13.30
N ALA A 135 6.60 7.24 -12.41
CA ALA A 135 6.15 6.81 -11.09
C ALA A 135 4.84 6.01 -11.20
N ASP A 136 3.92 6.45 -12.06
CA ASP A 136 2.66 5.74 -12.31
C ASP A 136 2.89 4.32 -12.81
N ILE A 137 3.79 4.13 -13.78
CA ILE A 137 4.12 2.81 -14.33
C ILE A 137 4.62 1.89 -13.21
N ALA A 138 5.50 2.38 -12.32
CA ALA A 138 5.99 1.57 -11.21
C ALA A 138 4.86 1.13 -10.27
N VAL A 139 3.95 2.05 -9.91
CA VAL A 139 2.79 1.75 -9.06
C VAL A 139 1.84 0.77 -9.74
N ILE A 140 1.51 0.98 -11.02
CA ILE A 140 0.61 0.11 -11.80
C ILE A 140 1.19 -1.30 -11.93
N VAL A 141 2.47 -1.43 -12.26
CA VAL A 141 3.13 -2.74 -12.36
C VAL A 141 3.18 -3.42 -10.99
N GLY A 142 3.42 -2.66 -9.92
CA GLY A 142 3.36 -3.16 -8.55
C GLY A 142 1.96 -3.69 -8.19
N LEU A 143 0.92 -2.92 -8.47
CA LEU A 143 -0.48 -3.31 -8.25
C LEU A 143 -0.87 -4.55 -9.06
N ALA A 144 -0.50 -4.61 -10.35
CA ALA A 144 -0.73 -5.80 -11.17
C ALA A 144 -0.05 -7.05 -10.58
N GLY A 145 1.13 -6.88 -9.98
CA GLY A 145 1.81 -7.92 -9.22
C GLY A 145 1.01 -8.37 -7.99
N VAL A 146 0.45 -7.42 -7.22
CA VAL A 146 -0.43 -7.73 -6.08
C VAL A 146 -1.66 -8.50 -6.55
N THR A 147 -2.38 -8.01 -7.56
CA THR A 147 -3.58 -8.67 -8.08
C THR A 147 -3.27 -10.10 -8.46
N ARG A 148 -2.15 -10.35 -9.15
CA ARG A 148 -1.72 -11.71 -9.50
C ARG A 148 -1.50 -12.60 -8.27
N VAL A 149 -0.83 -12.10 -7.23
CA VAL A 149 -0.59 -12.83 -5.97
C VAL A 149 -1.90 -13.15 -5.26
N VAL A 150 -2.78 -12.15 -5.14
CA VAL A 150 -4.08 -12.28 -4.46
C VAL A 150 -4.98 -13.26 -5.21
N SER A 151 -5.11 -13.12 -6.53
CA SER A 151 -5.90 -14.04 -7.36
C SER A 151 -5.37 -15.47 -7.28
N ARG A 152 -4.05 -15.69 -7.36
CA ARG A 152 -3.46 -17.03 -7.24
C ARG A 152 -3.73 -17.66 -5.88
N THR A 153 -3.61 -16.89 -4.81
CA THR A 153 -3.89 -17.37 -3.46
C THR A 153 -5.38 -17.65 -3.26
N ALA A 154 -6.27 -16.81 -3.80
CA ALA A 154 -7.70 -17.04 -3.78
C ALA A 154 -8.11 -18.30 -4.56
N LEU A 155 -7.49 -18.57 -5.71
CA LEU A 155 -7.73 -19.80 -6.47
C LEU A 155 -7.24 -21.06 -5.75
N ALA A 156 -6.19 -20.94 -4.93
CA ALA A 156 -5.64 -22.03 -4.12
C ALA A 156 -6.40 -22.28 -2.79
N HIS A 157 -7.57 -21.66 -2.61
CA HIS A 157 -8.39 -21.83 -1.41
C HIS A 157 -8.68 -23.31 -1.08
N ARG A 158 -8.62 -23.63 0.21
CA ARG A 158 -8.91 -24.97 0.74
C ARG A 158 -10.30 -25.08 1.38
N GLU A 159 -10.90 -23.93 1.71
CA GLU A 159 -12.26 -23.85 2.23
C GLU A 159 -13.30 -24.10 1.13
N PRO A 160 -14.42 -24.79 1.41
CA PRO A 160 -15.44 -25.09 0.40
C PRO A 160 -16.22 -23.86 -0.07
N HIS A 161 -16.20 -22.77 0.71
CA HIS A 161 -16.88 -21.52 0.40
C HIS A 161 -15.90 -20.35 0.42
N VAL A 162 -15.90 -19.56 -0.66
CA VAL A 162 -15.11 -18.33 -0.71
C VAL A 162 -15.86 -17.23 0.01
N TYR A 163 -15.23 -16.62 1.00
CA TYR A 163 -15.78 -15.46 1.70
C TYR A 163 -15.96 -14.27 0.76
N ILE A 164 -17.05 -13.52 0.92
CA ILE A 164 -17.37 -12.31 0.13
C ILE A 164 -16.22 -11.29 0.19
N SER A 165 -15.53 -11.17 1.34
CA SER A 165 -14.37 -10.29 1.49
C SER A 165 -13.25 -10.59 0.48
N VAL A 166 -13.06 -11.85 0.11
CA VAL A 166 -12.04 -12.27 -0.87
C VAL A 166 -12.40 -11.76 -2.26
N TRP A 167 -13.69 -11.66 -2.61
CA TRP A 167 -14.12 -11.10 -3.89
C TRP A 167 -13.74 -9.62 -3.99
N PHE A 168 -13.94 -8.87 -2.90
CA PHE A 168 -13.51 -7.47 -2.83
C PHE A 168 -11.99 -7.33 -2.89
N PHE A 169 -11.22 -8.26 -2.31
CA PHE A 169 -9.75 -8.23 -2.39
C PHE A 169 -9.21 -8.51 -3.79
N VAL A 170 -9.89 -9.34 -4.59
CA VAL A 170 -9.51 -9.59 -5.98
C VAL A 170 -9.91 -8.44 -6.90
N ALA A 171 -11.01 -7.76 -6.60
CA ALA A 171 -11.51 -6.63 -7.37
C ALA A 171 -10.77 -5.30 -7.10
N ALA A 172 -10.14 -5.17 -5.93
CA ALA A 172 -9.35 -4.01 -5.52
C ALA A 172 -7.99 -3.94 -6.24
#